data_AF-A0A7X7LKU0-F1
#
_entry.id   AF-A0A7X7LKU0-F1
#
_cell.length_a   1.000
_cell.length_b   1.000
_cell.length_c   1.000
_cell.angle_alpha   90.00
_cell.angle_beta   90.00
_cell.angle_gamma   90.00
#
_symmetry.space_group_name_H-M   'P 1'
#
loop_
_entity.id
_entity.type
_entity.pdbx_description
1 polymer ?
#
loop_
_entity_poly.entity_id
_entity_poly.type
_entity_poly.pdbx_seq_one_letter_code
_entity_poly.pdbx_strand_id
1 'polypeptide(L)'
;KDRQKPSVRIVPELRKKVSFQRLNFMDSSYDISDVFDVIFCRNVLIYFDRPTQESVINKLCNKLKTGGYFFLGHSESITSMKVPLVQLKPTVFMKV
;
A
#
# COMPACT_ATOMS: atom_id res chain seq x y z
N LYS A 1 15.79 0.71 -27.54
CA LYS A 1 15.22 -0.64 -27.26
C LYS A 1 15.73 -1.55 -28.37
N ASP A 2 16.63 -2.48 -28.05
CA ASP A 2 17.11 -3.46 -29.03
C ASP A 2 15.94 -4.38 -29.41
N ARG A 3 15.60 -4.47 -30.70
CA ARG A 3 14.49 -5.30 -31.18
C ARG A 3 14.82 -6.80 -31.13
N GLN A 4 16.10 -7.17 -31.01
CA GLN A 4 16.55 -8.57 -30.98
C GLN A 4 16.65 -9.15 -29.57
N LYS A 5 16.64 -8.30 -28.51
CA LYS A 5 16.55 -8.71 -27.11
C LYS A 5 15.26 -8.18 -26.50
N PRO A 6 14.23 -9.03 -26.32
CA PRO A 6 12.93 -8.58 -25.80
C PRO A 6 13.00 -8.16 -24.32
N SER A 7 14.03 -8.62 -23.59
CA SER A 7 14.22 -8.28 -22.19
C SER A 7 14.83 -6.88 -22.04
N VAL A 8 14.26 -6.12 -21.11
CA VAL A 8 14.80 -4.85 -20.66
C VAL A 8 15.09 -4.94 -19.17
N ARG A 9 16.03 -4.12 -18.70
CA ARG A 9 16.35 -4.02 -17.28
C ARG A 9 16.23 -2.57 -16.85
N ILE A 10 15.60 -2.33 -15.70
CA ILE A 10 15.56 -1.01 -15.08
C ILE A 10 16.98 -0.54 -14.78
N VAL A 11 17.28 0.72 -15.08
CA VAL A 11 18.61 1.31 -14.89
C VAL A 11 19.04 1.29 -13.41
N PRO A 12 20.34 1.16 -13.09
CA PRO A 12 20.82 1.07 -11.72
C PRO A 12 20.36 2.21 -10.81
N GLU A 13 20.27 3.43 -11.33
CA GLU A 13 19.93 4.65 -10.61
C GLU A 13 18.52 4.61 -10.02
N LEU A 14 17.57 3.98 -10.73
CA LEU A 14 16.20 3.80 -10.25
C LEU A 14 16.11 2.63 -9.27
N ARG A 15 16.82 1.52 -9.53
CA ARG A 15 16.81 0.36 -8.63
C ARG A 15 17.37 0.68 -7.26
N LYS A 16 18.38 1.55 -7.16
CA LYS A 16 18.95 2.01 -5.89
C LYS A 16 17.97 2.80 -5.02
N LYS A 17 16.85 3.28 -5.57
CA LYS A 17 15.79 3.99 -4.83
C LYS A 17 14.70 3.07 -4.27
N VAL A 18 14.80 1.75 -4.52
CA VAL A 18 13.78 0.77 -4.11
C VAL A 18 14.42 -0.29 -3.23
N SER A 19 13.86 -0.46 -2.04
CA SER A 19 14.20 -1.56 -1.14
C SER A 19 13.05 -2.58 -1.15
N PHE A 20 13.40 -3.87 -1.25
CA PHE A 20 12.45 -4.96 -1.16
C PHE A 20 12.56 -5.62 0.20
N GLN A 21 11.43 -5.85 0.84
CA GLN A 21 11.34 -6.54 2.12
C GLN A 21 10.16 -7.51 2.08
N ARG A 22 10.26 -8.58 2.86
CA ARG A 22 9.16 -9.51 3.07
C ARG A 22 8.30 -9.00 4.21
N LEU A 23 7.01 -8.86 3.96
CA LEU A 23 6.01 -8.51 4.96
C LEU A 23 4.79 -9.40 4.75
N ASN A 24 4.28 -9.97 5.84
CA ASN A 24 3.03 -10.71 5.82
C ASN A 24 1.96 -9.87 6.51
N PHE A 25 0.85 -9.60 5.80
CA PHE A 25 -0.24 -8.76 6.33
C PHE A 25 -0.88 -9.34 7.59
N MET A 26 -0.80 -10.66 7.80
CA MET A 26 -1.37 -11.35 8.95
C MET A 26 -0.49 -11.27 10.20
N ASP A 27 0.75 -10.79 10.09
CA ASP A 27 1.63 -10.65 11.25
C ASP A 27 1.06 -9.62 12.25
N SER A 28 1.29 -9.86 13.54
CA SER A 28 0.77 -9.01 14.63
C SER A 28 1.33 -7.58 14.59
N SER A 29 2.53 -7.41 14.02
CA SER A 29 3.16 -6.11 13.80
C SER A 29 3.99 -6.12 12.53
N TYR A 30 4.23 -4.94 11.97
CA TYR A 30 5.12 -4.76 10.82
C TYR A 30 6.45 -4.21 11.30
N ASP A 31 7.51 -5.00 11.16
CA ASP A 31 8.88 -4.64 11.49
C ASP A 31 9.48 -3.69 10.43
N ILE A 32 8.85 -2.52 10.34
CA ILE A 32 9.25 -1.40 9.49
C ILE A 32 9.41 -0.21 10.42
N SER A 33 10.64 0.31 10.55
CA SER A 33 10.91 1.48 11.40
C SER A 33 10.34 2.78 10.81
N ASP A 34 10.22 2.85 9.49
CA ASP A 34 9.83 4.05 8.77
C ASP A 34 8.33 4.36 8.86
N VAL A 35 8.02 5.64 8.69
CA VAL A 35 6.66 6.13 8.40
C VAL A 35 6.65 6.74 6.99
N PHE A 36 5.60 6.42 6.24
CA PHE A 36 5.48 6.78 4.83
C PHE A 36 4.61 8.01 4.65
N ASP A 37 4.92 8.81 3.63
CA ASP A 37 4.06 9.88 3.13
C ASP A 37 2.92 9.32 2.26
N VAL A 38 3.16 8.19 1.59
CA VAL A 38 2.20 7.52 0.70
C VAL A 38 2.30 6.01 0.84
N ILE A 39 1.16 5.32 0.94
CA ILE A 39 1.06 3.85 0.87
C ILE A 39 0.19 3.45 -0.32
N PHE A 40 0.70 2.52 -1.13
CA PHE A 40 -0.06 1.84 -2.19
C PHE A 40 -0.37 0.42 -1.74
N CYS A 41 -1.65 0.11 -1.51
CA CYS A 41 -2.13 -1.23 -1.16
C CYS A 41 -3.23 -1.61 -2.16
N ARG A 42 -2.82 -2.02 -3.37
CA ARG A 42 -3.73 -2.21 -4.50
C ARG A 42 -3.82 -3.68 -4.90
N ASN A 43 -5.04 -4.16 -5.14
CA ASN A 43 -5.33 -5.48 -5.69
C ASN A 43 -4.88 -6.65 -4.80
N VAL A 44 -4.90 -6.45 -3.48
CA VAL A 44 -4.50 -7.46 -2.49
C VAL A 44 -5.51 -7.62 -1.35
N LEU A 45 -6.27 -6.58 -1.00
CA LEU A 45 -7.25 -6.67 0.07
C LEU A 45 -8.44 -7.55 -0.32
N ILE A 46 -8.69 -7.71 -1.63
CA ILE A 46 -9.73 -8.59 -2.19
C ILE A 46 -9.60 -10.06 -1.79
N TYR A 47 -8.43 -10.49 -1.28
CA TYR A 47 -8.20 -11.87 -0.83
C TYR A 47 -8.58 -12.10 0.64
N PHE A 48 -8.95 -11.05 1.37
CA PHE A 48 -9.26 -11.11 2.79
C PHE A 48 -10.74 -10.85 3.07
N ASP A 49 -11.24 -11.36 4.19
CA ASP A 49 -12.56 -11.00 4.70
C ASP A 49 -12.58 -9.55 5.24
N ARG A 50 -13.78 -8.99 5.44
CA ARG A 50 -13.93 -7.59 5.90
C ARG A 50 -13.19 -7.28 7.21
N PRO A 51 -13.29 -8.09 8.27
CA PRO A 51 -12.54 -7.85 9.51
C PRO A 51 -11.03 -7.82 9.30
N THR A 52 -10.51 -8.72 8.46
CA THR A 52 -9.08 -8.77 8.13
C THR A 52 -8.67 -7.56 7.29
N GLN A 53 -9.47 -7.16 6.30
CA GLN A 53 -9.21 -5.95 5.51
C GLN A 53 -9.07 -4.72 6.42
N GLU A 54 -10.02 -4.51 7.34
CA GLU A 54 -10.02 -3.39 8.28
C GLU A 54 -8.79 -3.43 9.21
N SER A 55 -8.44 -4.61 9.73
CA SER A 55 -7.24 -4.81 10.55
C SER A 55 -5.96 -4.48 9.79
N VAL A 56 -5.82 -4.95 8.54
CA VAL A 56 -4.66 -4.67 7.69
C VAL A 56 -4.56 -3.18 7.37
N ILE A 57 -5.66 -2.53 6.99
CA ILE A 57 -5.66 -1.09 6.71
C ILE A 57 -5.24 -0.30 7.95
N ASN A 58 -5.77 -0.62 9.14
CA ASN A 58 -5.39 0.06 10.37
C ASN A 58 -3.90 -0.12 10.71
N LYS A 59 -3.35 -1.33 10.56
CA LYS A 59 -1.91 -1.58 10.77
C LYS A 59 -1.05 -0.81 9.76
N LEU A 60 -1.44 -0.72 8.51
CA LEU A 60 -0.75 0.10 7.50
C LEU A 60 -0.88 1.60 7.82
N CYS A 61 -2.04 2.06 8.30
CA CYS A 61 -2.24 3.45 8.71
C CYS A 61 -1.34 3.83 9.89
N ASN A 62 -0.95 2.90 10.76
CA ASN A 62 0.06 3.17 11.81
C ASN A 62 1.45 3.49 11.24
N LYS A 63 1.72 3.09 9.98
CA LYS A 63 2.95 3.41 9.24
C LYS A 63 2.75 4.55 8.23
N LEU A 64 1.59 5.21 8.22
CA LEU A 64 1.29 6.37 7.39
C LEU A 64 1.28 7.64 8.25
N LYS A 65 1.95 8.69 7.79
CA LYS A 65 1.88 10.01 8.46
C LYS A 65 0.46 10.56 8.42
N THR A 66 0.06 11.33 9.44
CA THR A 66 -1.16 12.14 9.37
C THR A 66 -1.06 13.11 8.19
N GLY A 67 -2.12 13.24 7.40
CA GLY A 67 -2.10 13.95 6.11
C GLY A 67 -1.49 13.17 4.94
N GLY A 68 -0.93 11.97 5.19
CA GLY A 68 -0.40 11.09 4.15
C GLY A 68 -1.50 10.42 3.32
N TYR A 69 -1.12 9.93 2.14
CA TYR A 69 -2.08 9.37 1.17
C TYR A 69 -2.07 7.84 1.15
N PHE A 70 -3.25 7.26 1.02
CA PHE A 70 -3.46 5.82 0.90
C PHE A 70 -4.20 5.50 -0.40
N PHE A 71 -3.64 4.59 -1.20
CA PHE A 71 -4.18 4.20 -2.50
C PHE A 71 -4.65 2.75 -2.51
N LEU A 72 -5.87 2.53 -2.99
CA LEU A 72 -6.49 1.22 -3.17
C LEU A 72 -6.64 0.85 -4.67
N GLY A 73 -6.96 -0.41 -4.93
CA GLY A 73 -7.39 -0.93 -6.22
C GLY A 73 -8.86 -0.60 -6.51
N HIS A 74 -9.27 -0.72 -7.77
CA HIS A 74 -10.63 -0.35 -8.21
C HIS A 74 -11.75 -1.19 -7.59
N SER A 75 -11.46 -2.42 -7.20
CA SER A 75 -12.42 -3.35 -6.58
C SER A 75 -12.38 -3.33 -5.06
N GLU A 76 -11.61 -2.41 -4.46
CA GLU A 76 -11.37 -2.34 -3.03
C GLU A 76 -12.03 -1.08 -2.46
N SER A 77 -12.73 -1.23 -1.32
CA SER A 77 -13.44 -0.13 -0.67
C SER A 77 -13.29 -0.20 0.84
N ILE A 78 -13.29 0.97 1.48
CA ILE A 78 -13.28 1.12 2.95
C ILE A 78 -14.67 1.39 3.53
N THR A 79 -15.72 1.25 2.72
CA THR A 79 -17.10 1.51 3.16
C THR A 79 -17.44 0.66 4.38
N SER A 80 -17.96 1.32 5.42
CA SER A 80 -18.34 0.70 6.70
C SER A 80 -17.20 0.10 7.52
N MET A 81 -15.94 0.49 7.26
CA MET A 81 -14.79 0.16 8.12
C MET A 81 -14.45 1.31 9.06
N LYS A 82 -13.98 1.02 10.27
CA LYS A 82 -13.46 2.02 11.21
C LYS A 82 -11.96 2.20 10.99
N VAL A 83 -11.62 3.03 10.01
CA VAL A 83 -10.25 3.35 9.64
C VAL A 83 -10.04 4.87 9.66
N PRO A 84 -8.82 5.37 9.96
CA PRO A 84 -8.53 6.80 10.01
C PRO A 84 -8.31 7.37 8.61
N LEU A 85 -9.19 7.08 7.66
CA LEU A 85 -9.05 7.46 6.25
C LEU A 85 -10.28 8.22 5.76
N VAL A 86 -10.05 9.37 5.15
CA VAL A 86 -11.08 10.15 4.45
C VAL A 86 -10.88 10.00 2.95
N GLN A 87 -11.96 9.69 2.23
CA GLN A 87 -11.91 9.56 0.77
C GLN A 87 -11.84 10.92 0.10
N LEU A 88 -10.84 11.11 -0.75
CA LEU A 88 -10.67 12.33 -1.55
C LEU A 88 -11.14 12.17 -2.99
N LYS A 89 -10.80 11.03 -3.60
CA LYS A 89 -11.15 10.67 -4.97
C LYS A 89 -11.40 9.16 -5.03
N PRO A 90 -11.95 8.61 -6.13
CA PRO A 90 -12.03 7.17 -6.31
C PRO A 90 -10.66 6.53 -6.05
N THR A 91 -10.60 5.53 -5.17
CA THR A 91 -9.38 4.81 -4.76
C THR A 91 -8.28 5.61 -4.05
N VAL A 92 -8.50 6.90 -3.74
CA VAL A 92 -7.50 7.76 -3.08
C VAL A 92 -8.05 8.33 -1.78
N PHE A 93 -7.32 8.07 -0.70
CA PHE A 93 -7.69 8.45 0.66
C PHE A 93 -6.57 9.23 1.34
N MET A 94 -6.90 10.03 2.34
CA MET A 94 -5.95 10.72 3.20
C MET A 94 -6.13 10.24 4.62
N LYS A 95 -5.01 10.03 5.34
CA LYS A 95 -5.06 9.75 6.77
C LYS A 95 -5.37 11.01 7.57
N VAL A 96 -6.36 10.92 8.44
CA VAL A 96 -6.73 11.97 9.41
C VAL A 96 -6.29 11.62 10.82
#